data_AF-A0A545T9J9-F1
#
_entry.id   AF-A0A545T9J9-F1
#
_cell.length_a   1.000
_cell.length_b   1.000
_cell.length_c   1.000
_cell.angle_alpha   90.00
_cell.angle_beta   90.00
_cell.angle_gamma   90.00
#
_symmetry.space_group_name_H-M   'P 1'
#
loop_
_entity.id
_entity.type
_entity.pdbx_description
1 polymer ?
#
loop_
_entity_poly.entity_id
_entity_poly.type
_entity_poly.pdbx_seq_one_letter_code
_entity_poly.pdbx_strand_id
1 'polypeptide(L)'
;MNAEKLKQSIGAFFERKLSLFNNVEFELIKVNEVNSYFVGIALLDNPEDPVNLVFSTPINHQHFYFIISEASPEIFKSELALLQHYSECVSNLCKDHSIPSDSVHLNERGYAGYVLVSPATFHDRLDEVIIVDDTPIAGIGVGTATQFDLKLKREQGTDALYENWNTKGKDCLSF
;
A
#
# COMPACT_ATOMS: atom_id res chain seq x y z
N MET A 1 11.58 -17.90 5.85
CA MET A 1 10.55 -17.23 6.68
C MET A 1 9.23 -17.97 6.49
N ASN A 2 8.45 -18.21 7.55
CA ASN A 2 7.14 -18.89 7.43
C ASN A 2 6.08 -17.89 6.94
N ALA A 3 5.44 -18.16 5.80
CA ALA A 3 4.46 -17.25 5.19
C ALA A 3 3.26 -16.94 6.10
N GLU A 4 2.77 -17.93 6.85
CA GLU A 4 1.66 -17.74 7.79
C GLU A 4 2.04 -16.81 8.93
N LYS A 5 3.26 -16.97 9.45
CA LYS A 5 3.78 -16.13 10.52
C LYS A 5 4.04 -14.70 10.06
N LEU A 6 4.56 -14.52 8.84
CA LEU A 6 4.76 -13.21 8.25
C LEU A 6 3.42 -12.48 8.07
N LYS A 7 2.44 -13.17 7.48
CA LYS A 7 1.05 -12.67 7.32
C LYS A 7 0.48 -12.18 8.66
N GLN A 8 0.53 -13.03 9.69
CA GLN A 8 0.03 -12.70 11.02
C GLN A 8 0.81 -11.55 11.66
N SER A 9 2.13 -11.47 11.45
CA SER A 9 2.96 -10.42 12.03
C SER A 9 2.70 -9.04 11.41
N ILE A 10 2.46 -8.97 10.10
CA ILE A 10 2.07 -7.73 9.41
C ILE A 10 0.66 -7.31 9.85
N GLY A 11 -0.31 -8.24 9.91
CA GLY A 11 -1.64 -7.93 10.45
C GLY A 11 -1.61 -7.38 11.87
N ALA A 12 -0.89 -8.07 12.77
CA ALA A 12 -0.73 -7.63 14.15
C ALA A 12 0.04 -6.31 14.27
N PHE A 13 0.91 -5.96 13.32
CA PHE A 13 1.53 -4.63 13.27
C PHE A 13 0.48 -3.55 13.07
N PHE A 14 -0.40 -3.70 12.07
CA PHE A 14 -1.46 -2.72 11.82
C PHE A 14 -2.45 -2.64 12.98
N GLU A 15 -2.87 -3.77 13.55
CA GLU A 15 -3.78 -3.80 14.73
C GLU A 15 -3.19 -3.07 15.95
N ARG A 16 -1.86 -3.04 16.10
CA ARG A 16 -1.20 -2.30 17.20
C ARG A 16 -1.01 -0.81 16.90
N LYS A 17 -0.77 -0.46 15.64
CA LYS A 17 -0.41 0.90 15.24
C LYS A 17 -1.59 1.76 14.88
N LEU A 18 -2.61 1.16 14.28
CA LEU A 18 -3.85 1.81 13.86
C LEU A 18 -4.98 1.41 14.79
N SER A 19 -5.95 2.30 14.96
CA SER A 19 -7.24 1.91 15.54
C SER A 19 -8.04 1.29 14.41
N LEU A 20 -8.22 -0.03 14.44
CA LEU A 20 -9.01 -0.74 13.44
C LEU A 20 -10.40 -1.01 14.02
N PHE A 21 -11.42 -0.81 13.20
CA PHE A 21 -12.82 -1.10 13.56
C PHE A 21 -13.10 -2.61 13.57
N ASN A 22 -12.42 -3.37 12.73
CA ASN A 22 -12.51 -4.83 12.65
C ASN A 22 -11.12 -5.49 12.68
N ASN A 23 -11.11 -6.81 12.84
CA ASN A 23 -9.90 -7.60 12.68
C ASN A 23 -9.46 -7.61 11.22
N VAL A 24 -8.16 -7.80 10.97
CA VAL A 24 -7.65 -7.95 9.62
C VAL A 24 -8.18 -9.25 9.00
N GLU A 25 -8.88 -9.13 7.89
CA GLU A 25 -9.30 -10.24 7.05
C GLU A 25 -8.24 -10.51 5.98
N PHE A 26 -8.00 -11.78 5.66
CA PHE A 26 -6.98 -12.17 4.68
C PHE A 26 -7.61 -12.92 3.51
N GLU A 27 -7.24 -12.51 2.30
CA GLU A 27 -7.59 -13.18 1.06
C GLU A 27 -6.34 -13.63 0.32
N LEU A 28 -6.40 -14.79 -0.36
CA LEU A 28 -5.32 -15.28 -1.20
C LEU A 28 -5.59 -14.88 -2.66
N ILE A 29 -4.79 -13.96 -3.18
CA ILE A 29 -4.92 -13.45 -4.55
C ILE A 29 -3.92 -14.17 -5.46
N LYS A 30 -4.43 -14.84 -6.49
CA LYS A 30 -3.62 -15.52 -7.50
C LYS A 30 -3.22 -14.54 -8.60
N VAL A 31 -1.92 -14.28 -8.74
CA VAL A 31 -1.37 -13.38 -9.77
C VAL A 31 -1.07 -14.14 -11.07
N ASN A 32 -0.53 -15.35 -10.96
CA ASN A 32 -0.29 -16.24 -12.09
C ASN A 32 -0.39 -17.71 -11.65
N GLU A 33 -0.01 -18.67 -12.49
CA GLU A 33 -0.12 -20.11 -12.16
C GLU A 33 0.72 -20.53 -10.95
N VAL A 34 1.81 -19.83 -10.67
CA VAL A 34 2.82 -20.20 -9.67
C VAL A 34 2.70 -19.34 -8.41
N ASN A 35 2.39 -18.05 -8.57
CA ASN A 35 2.46 -17.06 -7.50
C ASN A 35 1.07 -16.60 -7.06
N SER A 36 0.86 -16.69 -5.74
CA SER A 36 -0.29 -16.14 -5.04
C SER A 36 0.20 -15.38 -3.81
N TYR A 37 -0.46 -14.29 -3.48
CA TYR A 37 -0.10 -13.41 -2.37
C TYR A 37 -1.27 -13.28 -1.41
N PHE A 38 -0.99 -13.30 -0.10
CA PHE A 38 -2.00 -12.93 0.89
C PHE A 38 -2.16 -11.42 0.89
N VAL A 39 -3.40 -10.96 0.82
CA VAL A 39 -3.77 -9.56 0.97
C VAL A 39 -4.61 -9.41 2.22
N GLY A 40 -4.17 -8.55 3.13
CA GLY A 40 -4.92 -8.17 4.32
C GLY A 40 -5.81 -6.97 4.07
N ILE A 41 -7.02 -6.99 4.62
CA ILE A 41 -8.00 -5.92 4.56
C ILE A 41 -8.50 -5.61 5.96
N ALA A 42 -8.58 -4.33 6.31
CA ALA A 42 -9.24 -3.90 7.54
C ALA A 42 -9.89 -2.53 7.34
N LEU A 43 -10.87 -2.23 8.18
CA LEU A 43 -11.51 -0.92 8.28
C LEU A 43 -10.86 -0.15 9.42
N LEU A 44 -10.44 1.10 9.20
CA LEU A 44 -9.86 1.94 10.24
C LEU A 44 -10.94 2.62 11.08
N ASP A 45 -11.96 3.20 10.45
CA ASP A 45 -12.93 4.07 11.12
C ASP A 45 -14.39 3.59 10.96
N ASN A 46 -15.35 4.48 11.20
CA ASN A 46 -16.78 4.26 11.15
C ASN A 46 -17.21 3.63 9.80
N PRO A 47 -17.99 2.53 9.81
CA PRO A 47 -18.54 1.94 8.60
C PRO A 47 -19.47 2.87 7.79
N GLU A 48 -19.93 3.97 8.37
CA GLU A 48 -20.72 5.00 7.65
C GLU A 48 -19.86 5.88 6.73
N ASP A 49 -18.55 5.98 6.98
CA ASP A 49 -17.57 6.69 6.14
C ASP A 49 -16.25 5.87 6.07
N PRO A 50 -16.25 4.77 5.29
CA PRO A 50 -15.30 3.70 5.52
C PRO A 50 -13.91 4.00 4.94
N VAL A 51 -12.93 4.21 5.82
CA VAL A 51 -11.50 4.24 5.46
C VAL A 51 -10.90 2.86 5.57
N ASN A 52 -10.42 2.31 4.46
CA ASN A 52 -9.93 0.94 4.36
C ASN A 52 -8.41 0.88 4.33
N LEU A 53 -7.84 -0.06 5.09
CA LEU A 53 -6.47 -0.54 4.93
C LEU A 53 -6.48 -1.75 4.00
N VAL A 54 -5.61 -1.74 2.99
CA VAL A 54 -5.30 -2.92 2.17
C VAL A 54 -3.79 -3.10 2.12
N PHE A 55 -3.28 -4.31 2.32
CA PHE A 55 -1.84 -4.57 2.27
C PHE A 55 -1.49 -5.95 1.70
N SER A 56 -0.37 -6.06 1.00
CA SER A 56 0.17 -7.33 0.51
C SER A 56 1.12 -7.95 1.53
N THR A 57 1.20 -9.28 1.55
CA THR A 57 2.21 -10.03 2.31
C THR A 57 3.27 -10.57 1.34
N PRO A 58 4.58 -10.29 1.54
CA PRO A 58 5.63 -10.83 0.71
C PRO A 58 5.75 -12.35 0.85
N ILE A 59 6.30 -13.02 -0.19
CA ILE A 59 6.66 -14.45 -0.09
C ILE A 59 8.10 -14.54 0.42
N ASN A 60 9.03 -13.86 -0.26
CA ASN A 60 10.47 -13.93 -0.01
C ASN A 60 11.17 -12.56 0.01
N HIS A 61 10.40 -11.47 0.07
CA HIS A 61 10.94 -10.11 -0.03
C HIS A 61 10.93 -9.37 1.30
N GLN A 62 11.82 -8.39 1.44
CA GLN A 62 11.92 -7.55 2.63
C GLN A 62 10.93 -6.39 2.63
N HIS A 63 10.04 -6.27 1.64
CA HIS A 63 9.07 -5.18 1.55
C HIS A 63 7.65 -5.73 1.50
N PHE A 64 6.75 -5.11 2.24
CA PHE A 64 5.31 -5.23 2.05
C PHE A 64 4.74 -3.87 1.60
N TYR A 65 3.66 -3.92 0.82
CA TYR A 65 3.02 -2.72 0.28
C TYR A 65 1.64 -2.55 0.92
N PHE A 66 1.26 -1.31 1.22
CA PHE A 66 -0.06 -1.02 1.74
C PHE A 66 -0.61 0.30 1.23
N ILE A 67 -1.93 0.41 1.23
CA ILE A 67 -2.68 1.62 0.92
C ILE A 67 -3.77 1.81 1.99
N ILE A 68 -4.03 3.07 2.34
CA ILE A 68 -5.17 3.48 3.14
C ILE A 68 -6.06 4.35 2.25
N SER A 69 -7.33 4.00 2.10
CA SER A 69 -8.23 4.67 1.15
C SER A 69 -9.70 4.47 1.49
N GLU A 70 -10.51 5.49 1.22
CA GLU A 70 -11.99 5.41 1.24
C GLU A 70 -12.56 4.53 0.10
N ALA A 71 -11.76 4.25 -0.94
CA ALA A 71 -12.24 3.44 -2.05
C ALA A 71 -12.39 1.97 -1.61
N SER A 72 -13.32 1.27 -2.28
CA SER A 72 -13.58 -0.15 -2.00
C SER A 72 -12.28 -0.98 -2.05
N PRO A 73 -12.03 -1.85 -1.05
CA PRO A 73 -10.85 -2.73 -1.01
C PRO A 73 -10.70 -3.61 -2.26
N GLU A 74 -11.81 -3.94 -2.93
CA GLU A 74 -11.84 -4.73 -4.15
C GLU A 74 -10.97 -4.13 -5.27
N ILE A 75 -10.82 -2.80 -5.29
CA ILE A 75 -10.02 -2.11 -6.29
C ILE A 75 -8.54 -2.42 -6.08
N PHE A 76 -8.09 -2.49 -4.82
CA PHE A 76 -6.67 -2.50 -4.50
C PHE A 76 -6.10 -3.88 -4.20
N LYS A 77 -6.94 -4.87 -3.87
CA LYS A 77 -6.45 -6.23 -3.56
C LYS A 77 -5.55 -6.81 -4.66
N SER A 78 -6.08 -6.84 -5.88
CA SER A 78 -5.35 -7.36 -7.05
C SER A 78 -4.16 -6.49 -7.41
N GLU A 79 -4.30 -5.17 -7.27
CA GLU A 79 -3.24 -4.21 -7.58
C GLU A 79 -2.05 -4.35 -6.63
N LEU A 80 -2.27 -4.50 -5.32
CA LEU A 80 -1.19 -4.72 -4.36
C LEU A 80 -0.54 -6.10 -4.50
N ALA A 81 -1.31 -7.14 -4.84
CA ALA A 81 -0.73 -8.45 -5.14
C ALA A 81 0.16 -8.41 -6.39
N LEU A 82 -0.26 -7.70 -7.44
CA LEU A 82 0.53 -7.46 -8.65
C LEU A 82 1.78 -6.63 -8.35
N LEU A 83 1.65 -5.60 -7.53
CA LEU A 83 2.76 -4.75 -7.11
C LEU A 83 3.80 -5.53 -6.32
N GLN A 84 3.35 -6.36 -5.37
CA GLN A 84 4.20 -7.28 -4.63
C GLN A 84 4.92 -8.22 -5.61
N HIS A 85 4.18 -8.89 -6.50
CA HIS A 85 4.77 -9.79 -7.50
C HIS A 85 5.85 -9.11 -8.35
N TYR A 86 5.55 -7.91 -8.86
CA TYR A 86 6.51 -7.14 -9.64
C TYR A 86 7.76 -6.81 -8.81
N SER A 87 7.58 -6.42 -7.55
CA SER A 87 8.69 -6.15 -6.64
C SER A 87 9.61 -7.36 -6.43
N GLU A 88 9.03 -8.56 -6.27
CA GLU A 88 9.80 -9.76 -5.94
C GLU A 88 10.44 -10.41 -7.17
N CYS A 89 9.82 -10.28 -8.34
CA CYS A 89 10.20 -11.05 -9.53
C CYS A 89 10.80 -10.22 -10.66
N VAL A 90 10.57 -8.90 -10.68
CA VAL A 90 10.97 -8.04 -11.82
C VAL A 90 11.95 -6.97 -11.38
N SER A 91 11.59 -6.15 -10.39
CA SER A 91 12.43 -5.03 -9.96
C SER A 91 12.14 -4.69 -8.50
N ASN A 92 13.18 -4.53 -7.68
CA ASN A 92 12.99 -4.12 -6.29
C ASN A 92 12.40 -2.70 -6.23
N LEU A 93 11.16 -2.61 -5.78
CA LEU A 93 10.46 -1.33 -5.65
C LEU A 93 10.72 -0.73 -4.27
N CYS A 94 11.09 0.55 -4.27
CA CYS A 94 11.45 1.31 -3.07
C CYS A 94 10.62 2.59 -2.98
N LYS A 95 10.71 3.26 -1.83
CA LYS A 95 10.16 4.61 -1.63
C LYS A 95 10.58 5.54 -2.78
N ASP A 96 9.68 6.45 -3.13
CA ASP A 96 9.81 7.45 -4.18
C ASP A 96 9.81 6.89 -5.61
N HIS A 97 9.61 5.58 -5.82
CA HIS A 97 9.28 5.08 -7.16
C HIS A 97 7.89 5.52 -7.59
N SER A 98 7.74 5.75 -8.90
CA SER A 98 6.43 5.95 -9.55
C SER A 98 6.15 4.75 -10.45
N ILE A 99 4.94 4.22 -10.36
CA ILE A 99 4.51 3.05 -11.13
C ILE A 99 3.29 3.48 -11.95
N PRO A 100 3.41 3.63 -13.28
CA PRO A 100 2.25 3.83 -14.12
C PRO A 100 1.35 2.59 -14.04
N SER A 101 0.03 2.79 -14.10
CA SER A 101 -0.93 1.70 -14.12
C SER A 101 -1.88 1.86 -15.30
N ASP A 102 -2.11 0.78 -16.02
CA ASP A 102 -3.12 0.68 -17.07
C ASP A 102 -4.46 0.15 -16.51
N SER A 103 -4.60 0.08 -15.19
CA SER A 103 -5.80 -0.42 -14.51
C SER A 103 -7.02 0.43 -14.87
N VAL A 104 -8.01 -0.21 -15.50
CA VAL A 104 -9.28 0.43 -15.87
C VAL A 104 -9.95 1.04 -14.64
N HIS A 105 -9.94 0.33 -13.50
CA HIS A 105 -10.57 0.79 -12.26
C HIS A 105 -9.93 2.04 -11.65
N LEU A 106 -8.61 2.21 -11.83
CA LEU A 106 -7.91 3.43 -11.42
C LEU A 106 -8.18 4.58 -12.40
N ASN A 107 -8.11 4.28 -13.69
CA ASN A 107 -8.31 5.25 -14.76
C ASN A 107 -9.71 5.86 -14.72
N GLU A 108 -10.74 5.07 -14.45
CA GLU A 108 -12.13 5.54 -14.25
C GLU A 108 -12.28 6.52 -13.07
N ARG A 109 -11.34 6.50 -12.12
CA ARG A 109 -11.29 7.39 -10.95
C ARG A 109 -10.31 8.56 -11.14
N GLY A 110 -9.75 8.71 -12.34
CA GLY A 110 -8.81 9.79 -12.67
C GLY A 110 -7.37 9.56 -12.21
N TYR A 111 -7.06 8.36 -11.71
CA TYR A 111 -5.69 7.98 -11.37
C TYR A 111 -4.97 7.37 -12.58
N ALA A 112 -3.66 7.60 -12.64
CA ALA A 112 -2.77 7.15 -13.73
C ALA A 112 -1.70 6.15 -13.24
N GLY A 113 -1.67 5.87 -11.95
CA GLY A 113 -0.68 5.00 -11.34
C GLY A 113 -0.51 5.27 -9.86
N TYR A 114 0.67 4.91 -9.38
CA TYR A 114 1.04 4.95 -7.98
C TYR A 114 2.35 5.67 -7.75
N VAL A 115 2.52 6.19 -6.54
CA VAL A 115 3.80 6.64 -5.99
C VAL A 115 4.03 5.93 -4.66
N LEU A 116 5.22 5.36 -4.51
CA LEU A 116 5.63 4.69 -3.28
C LEU A 116 6.11 5.72 -2.27
N VAL A 117 5.58 5.69 -1.06
CA VAL A 117 5.80 6.72 -0.04
C VAL A 117 6.21 6.09 1.29
N SER A 118 6.72 6.93 2.20
CA SER A 118 6.98 6.50 3.57
C SER A 118 5.66 6.17 4.28
N PRO A 119 5.62 5.15 5.16
CA PRO A 119 4.45 4.88 5.99
C PRO A 119 3.98 6.07 6.82
N ALA A 120 4.91 6.92 7.26
CA ALA A 120 4.62 8.13 8.02
C ALA A 120 3.79 9.17 7.24
N THR A 121 3.76 9.07 5.91
CA THR A 121 2.90 9.89 5.05
C THR A 121 1.42 9.65 5.35
N PHE A 122 1.05 8.41 5.69
CA PHE A 122 -0.31 8.04 6.04
C PHE A 122 -0.59 8.34 7.52
N HIS A 123 0.25 7.81 8.41
CA HIS A 123 0.09 7.96 9.85
C HIS A 123 1.44 7.92 10.55
N ASP A 124 1.70 8.89 11.42
CA ASP A 124 2.94 9.06 12.19
C ASP A 124 3.33 7.87 13.09
N ARG A 125 2.39 6.97 13.39
CA ARG A 125 2.62 5.77 14.22
C ARG A 125 3.10 4.56 13.43
N LEU A 126 3.03 4.60 12.10
CA LEU A 126 3.46 3.52 11.24
C LEU A 126 4.98 3.54 11.10
N ASP A 127 5.63 2.47 11.57
CA ASP A 127 7.07 2.31 11.45
C ASP A 127 7.44 1.96 10.00
N GLU A 128 8.60 2.43 9.54
CA GLU A 128 9.13 2.05 8.21
C GLU A 128 9.54 0.57 8.15
N VAL A 129 9.91 -0.02 9.29
CA VAL A 129 10.42 -1.39 9.39
C VAL A 129 9.79 -2.09 10.60
N ILE A 130 9.34 -3.32 10.38
CA ILE A 130 8.91 -4.26 11.43
C ILE A 130 9.90 -5.41 11.52
N ILE A 131 10.02 -6.02 12.69
CA ILE A 131 10.87 -7.20 12.90
C ILE A 131 9.99 -8.45 12.97
N VAL A 132 10.25 -9.41 12.09
CA VAL A 132 9.59 -10.72 12.06
C VAL A 132 10.66 -11.79 12.09
N ASP A 133 10.77 -12.55 13.19
CA ASP A 133 11.81 -13.58 13.38
C ASP A 133 13.22 -13.07 13.09
N ASP A 134 13.58 -11.98 13.78
CA ASP A 134 14.87 -11.29 13.64
C ASP A 134 15.15 -10.77 12.22
N THR A 135 14.16 -10.83 11.31
CA THR A 135 14.26 -10.32 9.95
C THR A 135 13.55 -8.97 9.86
N PRO A 136 14.25 -7.91 9.43
CA PRO A 136 13.62 -6.63 9.16
C PRO A 136 12.79 -6.71 7.88
N ILE A 137 11.54 -6.29 7.96
CA ILE A 137 10.62 -6.16 6.83
C ILE A 137 10.16 -4.71 6.76
N ALA A 138 10.44 -4.02 5.67
CA ALA A 138 10.02 -2.66 5.44
C ALA A 138 8.57 -2.57 4.97
N GLY A 139 7.81 -1.64 5.53
CA GLY A 139 6.50 -1.24 5.03
C GLY A 139 6.66 -0.10 4.03
N ILE A 140 6.02 -0.23 2.87
CA ILE A 140 5.99 0.82 1.85
C ILE A 140 4.54 1.23 1.60
N GLY A 141 4.26 2.51 1.82
CA GLY A 141 2.97 3.09 1.52
C GLY A 141 2.78 3.28 0.01
N VAL A 142 1.57 3.12 -0.49
CA VAL A 142 1.21 3.24 -1.90
C VAL A 142 0.18 4.35 -2.05
N GLY A 143 0.59 5.51 -2.54
CA GLY A 143 -0.31 6.62 -2.87
C GLY A 143 -0.80 6.51 -4.31
N THR A 144 -2.09 6.72 -4.55
CA THR A 144 -2.63 6.88 -5.91
C THR A 144 -2.20 8.24 -6.49
N ALA A 145 -1.89 8.26 -7.79
CA ALA A 145 -1.36 9.46 -8.44
C ALA A 145 -2.10 9.74 -9.74
N THR A 146 -2.49 10.99 -9.95
CA THR A 146 -3.03 11.47 -11.22
C THR A 146 -1.91 11.69 -12.25
N GLN A 147 -2.26 11.93 -13.52
CA GLN A 147 -1.28 12.37 -14.53
C GLN A 147 -0.54 13.65 -14.11
N PHE A 148 -1.23 14.57 -13.42
CA PHE A 148 -0.62 15.79 -12.90
C PHE A 148 0.42 15.47 -11.82
N ASP A 149 0.10 14.59 -10.88
CA ASP A 149 1.01 14.22 -9.79
C ASP A 149 2.28 13.54 -10.31
N LEU A 150 2.13 12.60 -11.25
CA LEU A 150 3.25 11.93 -11.91
C LEU A 150 4.12 12.93 -12.68
N LYS A 151 3.50 13.89 -13.38
CA LYS A 151 4.19 14.96 -14.09
C LYS A 151 4.93 15.88 -13.12
N LEU A 152 4.27 16.31 -12.05
CA LEU A 152 4.83 17.18 -11.02
C LEU A 152 6.06 16.54 -10.39
N LYS A 153 5.96 15.27 -9.96
CA LYS A 153 7.09 14.52 -9.42
C LYS A 153 8.25 14.40 -10.41
N ARG A 154 7.95 14.15 -11.69
CA ARG A 154 8.98 14.04 -12.75
C ARG A 154 9.70 15.37 -13.00
N GLU A 155 8.99 16.49 -12.95
CA GLU A 155 9.51 17.81 -13.33
C GLU A 155 10.10 18.59 -12.16
N GLN A 156 9.56 18.39 -10.95
CA GLN A 156 9.90 19.18 -9.75
C GLN A 156 10.34 18.32 -8.56
N GLY A 157 10.33 16.99 -8.68
CA GLY A 157 10.78 16.06 -7.65
C GLY A 157 9.69 15.66 -6.65
N THR A 158 10.04 14.72 -5.77
CA THR A 158 9.12 14.16 -4.77
C THR A 158 8.68 15.20 -3.73
N ASP A 159 9.55 16.11 -3.32
CA ASP A 159 9.21 17.13 -2.32
C ASP A 159 8.07 18.03 -2.79
N ALA A 160 8.09 18.44 -4.06
CA ALA A 160 7.02 19.23 -4.67
C ALA A 160 5.70 18.44 -4.74
N LEU A 161 5.76 17.13 -4.98
CA LEU A 161 4.58 16.27 -4.95
C LEU A 161 4.00 16.21 -3.53
N TYR A 162 4.82 16.00 -2.51
CA TYR A 162 4.38 15.92 -1.11
C TYR A 162 3.84 17.26 -0.61
N GLU A 163 4.44 18.39 -1.00
CA GLU A 163 3.90 19.71 -0.70
C GLU A 163 2.53 19.93 -1.35
N ASN A 164 2.38 19.53 -2.63
CA ASN A 164 1.09 19.59 -3.33
C ASN A 164 0.03 18.71 -2.66
N TRP A 165 0.38 17.49 -2.25
CA TRP A 165 -0.53 16.62 -1.50
C TRP A 165 -0.88 17.21 -0.15
N ASN A 166 0.08 17.70 0.63
CA ASN A 166 -0.19 18.37 1.91
C ASN A 166 -1.10 19.59 1.75
N THR A 167 -0.93 20.37 0.68
CA THR A 167 -1.73 21.58 0.40
C THR A 167 -3.17 21.25 0.02
N LYS A 168 -3.39 20.14 -0.68
CA LYS A 168 -4.73 19.64 -1.01
C LYS A 168 -5.44 18.99 0.18
N GLY A 169 -4.76 18.89 1.32
CA GLY A 169 -5.18 18.09 2.46
C GLY A 169 -4.61 16.68 2.37
N LYS A 170 -4.50 16.04 3.53
CA LYS A 170 -4.12 14.62 3.61
C LYS A 170 -5.03 13.74 2.74
N ASP A 171 -6.18 14.24 2.33
CA ASP A 171 -7.11 13.78 1.29
C ASP A 171 -6.51 13.50 -0.11
N CYS A 172 -5.21 13.28 -0.26
CA CYS A 172 -4.63 12.62 -1.43
C CYS A 172 -3.99 11.27 -1.06
N LEU A 173 -3.84 10.97 0.24
CA LEU A 173 -3.02 9.88 0.78
C LEU A 173 -3.56 9.29 2.09
N SER A 174 -4.20 10.02 2.98
CA SER A 174 -4.84 9.50 4.19
C SER A 174 -6.06 10.36 4.44
N PHE A 175 -7.21 9.73 4.53
CA PHE A 175 -8.48 10.41 4.69
C PHE A 175 -9.00 9.97 6.05
#